data_AF-A0A9E2W558-F1
#
_entry.id   AF-A0A9E2W558-F1
#
_cell.length_a   1.000
_cell.length_b   1.000
_cell.length_c   1.000
_cell.angle_alpha   90.00
_cell.angle_beta   90.00
_cell.angle_gamma   90.00
#
_symmetry.space_group_name_H-M   'P 1'
#
loop_
_entity.id
_entity.type
_entity.pdbx_description
1 polymer ?
#
loop_
_entity_poly.entity_id
_entity_poly.type
_entity_poly.pdbx_seq_one_letter_code
_entity_poly.pdbx_strand_id
1 'polypeptide(L)'
;MKPLLIIFLAVILFAVYKLYLAYTKSQLLPGPNAERLGTQTVNARIYHQLLLDGSPCTFKHDAFIICFEKAYRNKLQKVNGQEKEFSVTDQYTIFDLDTNLAILDKKGLQDTKDLVKRTLDDPKPIVMTHWIETSEKGYAIRYNAYDHLTNASYDLPERANTEYESIGELIKDKIDKKEYTHLIIACTGWNNYQDNSLETYHRWLSYIQNAANEDKRGDSFKPFFIGITWASRWPAPAISFFNKANDADELGMTHICTLLWKYILPKLKNTIPVITIGHSFGARIMSRANHSRFMHTGWDTTTHVDLAIEFQGAYSISRFCEKKGNNGGMYTVDIPVKKHFMTCSRYDHAVKQAIYTKSYIGDNKSIGRLEDNKTASLFFEFNETDSTGQLAHPVQDKPKVLVNAENIIFRISSFLAGAHGDVSNHETGRFMWELIKKYT
;
A
#
# COMPACT_ATOMS: atom_id res chain seq x y z
N MET A 1 27.96 -42.51 4.94
CA MET A 1 27.56 -41.47 5.93
C MET A 1 26.77 -40.30 5.32
N LYS A 2 27.19 -39.68 4.20
CA LYS A 2 26.47 -38.55 3.59
C LYS A 2 25.00 -38.79 3.17
N PRO A 3 24.59 -39.96 2.64
CA PRO A 3 23.20 -40.19 2.22
C PRO A 3 22.22 -40.26 3.40
N LEU A 4 22.62 -40.92 4.49
CA LEU A 4 21.79 -41.04 5.70
C LEU A 4 21.53 -39.69 6.35
N LEU A 5 22.54 -38.79 6.38
CA LEU A 5 22.38 -37.45 6.92
C LEU A 5 21.38 -36.61 6.11
N ILE A 6 21.42 -36.71 4.78
CA ILE A 6 20.48 -36.02 3.89
C ILE A 6 19.05 -36.53 4.11
N ILE A 7 18.87 -37.85 4.20
CA ILE A 7 17.56 -38.46 4.46
C ILE A 7 17.04 -38.02 5.83
N PHE A 8 17.89 -38.04 6.86
CA PHE A 8 17.53 -37.62 8.21
C PHE A 8 17.11 -36.14 8.26
N LEU A 9 17.86 -35.25 7.61
CA LEU A 9 17.49 -33.83 7.49
C LEU A 9 16.18 -33.64 6.72
N ALA A 10 15.96 -34.39 5.65
CA ALA A 10 14.70 -34.33 4.89
C ALA A 10 13.50 -34.77 5.75
N VAL A 11 13.66 -35.82 6.57
CA VAL A 11 12.62 -36.30 7.50
C VAL A 11 12.32 -35.26 8.57
N ILE A 12 13.35 -34.64 9.16
CA ILE A 12 13.16 -33.55 10.14
C ILE A 12 12.44 -32.37 9.50
N LEU A 13 12.89 -31.91 8.33
CA LEU A 13 12.24 -30.80 7.62
C LEU A 13 10.78 -31.12 7.29
N PHE A 14 10.48 -32.35 6.88
CA PHE A 14 9.12 -32.79 6.61
C PHE A 14 8.26 -32.84 7.89
N ALA A 15 8.81 -33.33 9.00
CA ALA A 15 8.12 -33.37 10.29
C ALA A 15 7.84 -31.97 10.83
N VAL A 16 8.82 -31.07 10.77
CA VAL A 16 8.67 -29.65 11.13
C VAL A 16 7.63 -28.98 10.24
N TYR A 17 7.65 -29.24 8.93
CA TYR A 17 6.63 -28.73 8.00
C TYR A 17 5.22 -29.25 8.34
N LYS A 18 5.09 -30.53 8.71
CA LYS A 18 3.80 -31.10 9.14
C LYS A 18 3.31 -30.53 10.47
N LEU A 19 4.19 -30.32 11.44
CA LEU A 19 3.88 -29.65 12.70
C LEU A 19 3.47 -28.19 12.47
N TYR A 20 4.17 -27.47 11.61
CA TYR A 20 3.80 -26.12 11.19
C TYR A 20 2.42 -26.10 10.52
N LEU A 21 2.12 -27.04 9.62
CA LEU A 21 0.79 -27.19 9.01
C LEU A 21 -0.30 -27.55 10.04
N ALA A 22 0.01 -28.37 11.04
CA ALA A 22 -0.93 -28.74 12.10
C ALA A 22 -1.22 -27.54 13.03
N TYR A 23 -0.18 -26.82 13.46
CA TYR A 23 -0.28 -25.60 14.26
C TYR A 23 -1.07 -24.50 13.53
N THR A 24 -0.83 -24.32 12.23
CA THR A 24 -1.60 -23.35 11.43
C THR A 24 -3.02 -23.84 11.12
N LYS A 25 -3.27 -25.16 11.13
CA LYS A 25 -4.63 -25.71 11.03
C LYS A 25 -5.47 -25.47 12.28
N SER A 26 -4.86 -25.44 13.47
CA SER A 26 -5.55 -25.16 14.73
C SER A 26 -5.79 -23.66 14.98
N GLN A 27 -5.17 -22.78 14.19
CA GLN A 27 -5.50 -21.35 14.18
C GLN A 27 -6.87 -21.15 13.53
N LEU A 28 -7.65 -20.23 14.11
CA LEU A 28 -9.05 -19.96 13.81
C LEU A 28 -9.34 -19.97 12.32
N LEU A 29 -10.33 -20.79 11.93
CA LEU A 29 -10.82 -20.80 10.57
C LEU A 29 -11.61 -19.52 10.36
N PRO A 30 -11.35 -18.73 9.30
CA PRO A 30 -12.40 -17.87 8.81
C PRO A 30 -13.60 -18.75 8.53
N GLY A 31 -14.78 -18.27 8.89
CA GLY A 31 -16.00 -19.06 8.77
C GLY A 31 -16.16 -19.74 7.39
N PRO A 32 -17.12 -20.68 7.26
CA PRO A 32 -17.28 -21.53 6.07
C PRO A 32 -17.34 -20.80 4.71
N ASN A 33 -17.61 -19.49 4.72
CA ASN A 33 -17.67 -18.66 3.51
C ASN A 33 -16.30 -18.24 2.95
N ALA A 34 -15.21 -18.28 3.71
CA ALA A 34 -13.88 -17.98 3.16
C ALA A 34 -13.40 -19.06 2.18
N GLU A 35 -13.85 -20.30 2.36
CA GLU A 35 -13.62 -21.37 1.39
C GLU A 35 -14.21 -21.05 0.01
N ARG A 36 -15.37 -20.38 -0.01
CA ARG A 36 -16.06 -20.01 -1.25
C ARG A 36 -15.26 -19.03 -2.10
N LEU A 37 -14.57 -18.08 -1.46
CA LEU A 37 -13.72 -17.11 -2.15
C LEU A 37 -12.31 -17.63 -2.48
N GLY A 38 -11.92 -18.77 -1.92
CA GLY A 38 -10.55 -19.27 -2.02
C GLY A 38 -9.56 -18.56 -1.09
N THR A 39 -10.06 -17.90 -0.04
CA THR A 39 -9.27 -17.14 0.95
C THR A 39 -8.94 -17.95 2.21
N GLN A 40 -9.13 -19.27 2.20
CA GLN A 40 -8.92 -20.16 3.35
C GLN A 40 -7.52 -20.80 3.43
N THR A 41 -6.61 -20.45 2.49
CA THR A 41 -5.25 -21.01 2.47
C THR A 41 -4.52 -20.70 3.78
N VAL A 42 -3.51 -21.50 4.16
CA VAL A 42 -2.73 -21.28 5.40
C VAL A 42 -2.20 -19.83 5.49
N ASN A 43 -1.77 -19.26 4.36
CA ASN A 43 -1.32 -17.87 4.32
C ASN A 43 -2.48 -16.87 4.42
N ALA A 44 -3.67 -17.24 3.94
CA ALA A 44 -4.85 -16.39 3.92
C ALA A 44 -5.60 -16.35 5.27
N ARG A 45 -5.56 -17.44 6.07
CA ARG A 45 -6.08 -17.42 7.46
C ARG A 45 -5.45 -16.36 8.34
N ILE A 46 -4.19 -16.03 8.07
CA ILE A 46 -3.46 -15.01 8.82
C ILE A 46 -3.94 -13.59 8.46
N TYR A 47 -4.61 -13.41 7.32
CA TYR A 47 -5.28 -12.16 6.96
C TYR A 47 -6.68 -12.01 7.55
N HIS A 48 -7.15 -13.00 8.31
CA HIS A 48 -8.43 -12.93 9.02
C HIS A 48 -8.27 -12.64 10.49
N GLN A 49 -7.04 -12.37 10.95
CA GLN A 49 -6.76 -12.05 12.35
C GLN A 49 -7.60 -10.88 12.86
N LEU A 50 -7.88 -9.86 12.04
CA LEU A 50 -8.74 -8.75 12.45
C LEU A 50 -10.21 -9.13 12.68
N LEU A 51 -10.66 -10.26 12.12
CA LEU A 51 -12.02 -10.78 12.28
C LEU A 51 -12.17 -11.72 13.47
N LEU A 52 -11.07 -12.04 14.18
CA LEU A 52 -11.07 -12.96 15.30
C LEU A 52 -11.35 -12.23 16.62
N ASP A 53 -12.17 -12.84 17.48
CA ASP A 53 -12.42 -12.33 18.83
C ASP A 53 -11.11 -12.28 19.64
N GLY A 54 -10.87 -11.16 20.33
CA GLY A 54 -9.68 -10.95 21.15
C GLY A 54 -8.41 -10.59 20.37
N SER A 55 -8.53 -10.29 19.08
CA SER A 55 -7.41 -9.81 18.27
C SER A 55 -6.85 -8.48 18.81
N PRO A 56 -5.52 -8.26 18.78
CA PRO A 56 -4.86 -7.05 19.30
C PRO A 56 -5.14 -5.79 18.48
N CYS A 57 -6.30 -5.71 17.80
CA CYS A 57 -6.72 -4.67 16.88
C CYS A 57 -6.92 -3.29 17.52
N THR A 58 -6.85 -3.17 18.84
CA THR A 58 -7.04 -1.88 19.51
C THR A 58 -5.88 -0.98 19.13
N PHE A 59 -6.22 0.04 18.35
CA PHE A 59 -5.27 1.02 17.86
C PHE A 59 -5.28 2.20 18.81
N LYS A 60 -4.11 2.71 19.24
CA LYS A 60 -4.06 3.85 20.19
C LYS A 60 -4.60 5.17 19.62
N HIS A 61 -5.01 5.17 18.36
CA HIS A 61 -5.53 6.33 17.66
C HIS A 61 -6.83 5.94 16.97
N ASP A 62 -7.70 6.92 16.75
CA ASP A 62 -8.89 6.70 15.93
C ASP A 62 -8.46 6.39 14.50
N ALA A 63 -8.86 5.21 14.02
CA ALA A 63 -8.43 4.72 12.73
C ALA A 63 -9.45 3.82 12.06
N PHE A 64 -9.35 3.75 10.73
CA PHE A 64 -9.91 2.68 9.93
C PHE A 64 -8.82 1.74 9.46
N ILE A 65 -9.05 0.43 9.56
CA ILE A 65 -8.19 -0.56 8.92
C ILE A 65 -8.98 -1.25 7.82
N ILE A 66 -8.53 -1.08 6.58
CA ILE A 66 -9.18 -1.60 5.38
C ILE A 66 -8.36 -2.78 4.84
N CYS A 67 -9.03 -3.87 4.54
CA CYS A 67 -8.38 -5.14 4.30
C CYS A 67 -8.76 -5.71 2.93
N PHE A 68 -7.72 -6.10 2.19
CA PHE A 68 -7.81 -6.53 0.82
C PHE A 68 -7.24 -7.94 0.64
N GLU A 69 -7.93 -8.78 -0.11
CA GLU A 69 -7.49 -10.14 -0.39
C GLU A 69 -7.64 -10.49 -1.86
N LYS A 70 -6.92 -11.52 -2.31
CA LYS A 70 -7.10 -12.10 -3.66
C LYS A 70 -8.21 -13.13 -3.57
N ALA A 71 -9.21 -13.02 -4.44
CA ALA A 71 -10.33 -13.97 -4.52
C ALA A 71 -10.55 -14.42 -5.96
N TYR A 72 -10.99 -15.67 -6.16
CA TYR A 72 -11.20 -16.19 -7.52
C TYR A 72 -12.26 -15.39 -8.27
N ARG A 73 -11.93 -14.96 -9.48
CA ARG A 73 -12.79 -14.14 -10.35
C ARG A 73 -14.21 -14.70 -10.53
N ASN A 74 -14.33 -16.00 -10.75
CA ASN A 74 -15.61 -16.69 -10.91
C ASN A 74 -16.41 -16.87 -9.61
N LYS A 75 -15.90 -16.40 -8.47
CA LYS A 75 -16.54 -16.47 -7.14
C LYS A 75 -16.92 -15.08 -6.60
N LEU A 76 -16.80 -14.02 -7.39
CA LEU A 76 -17.01 -12.64 -6.93
C LEU A 76 -18.45 -12.15 -7.07
N GLN A 77 -19.19 -12.78 -7.98
CA GLN A 77 -20.57 -12.43 -8.26
C GLN A 77 -21.43 -13.68 -8.27
N LYS A 78 -22.61 -13.57 -7.68
CA LYS A 78 -23.64 -14.58 -7.70
C LYS A 78 -24.98 -13.91 -7.98
N VAL A 79 -25.75 -14.48 -8.91
CA VAL A 79 -27.08 -14.00 -9.27
C VAL A 79 -28.03 -15.18 -9.23
N ASN A 80 -29.06 -15.12 -8.38
CA ASN A 80 -30.10 -16.14 -8.25
C ASN A 80 -29.55 -17.56 -8.05
N GLY A 81 -28.54 -17.71 -7.19
CA GLY A 81 -27.94 -19.01 -6.91
C GLY A 81 -26.77 -19.39 -7.81
N GLN A 82 -26.57 -18.69 -8.93
CA GLN A 82 -25.57 -19.04 -9.94
C GLN A 82 -24.38 -18.08 -9.95
N GLU A 83 -23.17 -18.62 -10.10
CA GLU A 83 -21.97 -17.82 -10.26
C GLU A 83 -22.01 -17.06 -11.58
N LYS A 84 -21.75 -15.75 -11.51
CA LYS A 84 -21.61 -14.89 -12.69
C LYS A 84 -20.13 -14.63 -12.93
N GLU A 85 -19.71 -14.72 -14.19
CA GLU A 85 -18.35 -14.39 -14.58
C GLU A 85 -18.09 -12.88 -14.40
N PHE A 86 -17.12 -12.54 -13.55
CA PHE A 86 -16.67 -11.17 -13.36
C PHE A 86 -15.54 -10.85 -14.34
N SER A 87 -15.83 -10.17 -15.43
CA SER A 87 -14.86 -9.88 -16.49
C SER A 87 -13.89 -8.74 -16.14
N VAL A 88 -12.84 -8.56 -16.95
CA VAL A 88 -11.97 -7.37 -16.87
C VAL A 88 -12.75 -6.10 -17.22
N THR A 89 -13.72 -6.20 -18.14
CA THR A 89 -14.60 -5.07 -18.47
C THR A 89 -15.44 -4.65 -17.28
N ASP A 90 -15.96 -5.60 -16.51
CA ASP A 90 -16.68 -5.29 -15.27
C ASP A 90 -15.78 -4.53 -14.28
N GLN A 91 -14.48 -4.87 -14.17
CA GLN A 91 -13.55 -4.08 -13.36
C GLN A 91 -13.37 -2.66 -13.89
N TYR A 92 -13.25 -2.48 -15.20
CA TYR A 92 -13.15 -1.14 -15.77
C TYR A 92 -14.39 -0.30 -15.41
N THR A 93 -15.58 -0.89 -15.52
CA THR A 93 -16.83 -0.21 -15.17
C THR A 93 -16.92 0.10 -13.68
N ILE A 94 -16.65 -0.86 -12.79
CA ILE A 94 -16.80 -0.68 -11.34
C ILE A 94 -15.86 0.39 -10.79
N PHE A 95 -14.66 0.49 -11.36
CA PHE A 95 -13.65 1.45 -10.92
C PHE A 95 -13.58 2.70 -11.81
N ASP A 96 -14.52 2.93 -12.74
CA ASP A 96 -14.52 4.05 -13.69
C ASP A 96 -13.22 4.23 -14.49
N LEU A 97 -12.52 3.11 -14.80
CA LEU A 97 -11.25 3.12 -15.49
C LEU A 97 -11.44 3.26 -17.01
N ASP A 98 -10.92 4.35 -17.58
CA ASP A 98 -10.79 4.56 -19.01
C ASP A 98 -9.36 4.25 -19.49
N THR A 99 -9.21 3.11 -20.16
CA THR A 99 -7.95 2.70 -20.78
C THR A 99 -7.82 3.15 -22.24
N ASN A 100 -8.82 3.85 -22.78
CA ASN A 100 -8.89 4.33 -24.16
C ASN A 100 -8.58 5.83 -24.29
N LEU A 101 -8.07 6.45 -23.22
CA LEU A 101 -7.67 7.85 -23.25
C LEU A 101 -6.57 8.08 -24.29
N ALA A 102 -6.74 9.10 -25.14
CA ALA A 102 -5.76 9.48 -26.17
C ALA A 102 -4.37 9.78 -25.60
N ILE A 103 -4.27 10.15 -24.31
CA ILE A 103 -3.00 10.34 -23.63
C ILE A 103 -2.17 9.05 -23.53
N LEU A 104 -2.84 7.90 -23.40
CA LEU A 104 -2.21 6.57 -23.31
C LEU A 104 -1.71 6.09 -24.68
N ASP A 105 -2.24 6.62 -25.78
CA ASP A 105 -1.80 6.29 -27.14
C ASP A 105 -0.48 7.00 -27.52
N LYS A 106 0.01 7.92 -26.67
CA LYS A 106 1.32 8.54 -26.88
C LYS A 106 2.44 7.49 -26.80
N LYS A 107 3.41 7.59 -27.71
CA LYS A 107 4.58 6.70 -27.78
C LYS A 107 5.31 6.63 -26.42
N GLY A 108 5.23 5.47 -25.77
CA GLY A 108 5.81 5.22 -24.44
C GLY A 108 4.80 4.89 -23.35
N LEU A 109 3.53 5.27 -23.53
CA LEU A 109 2.42 4.91 -22.62
C LEU A 109 1.61 3.70 -23.11
N GLN A 110 1.77 3.29 -24.37
CA GLN A 110 1.15 2.06 -24.89
C GLN A 110 1.52 0.82 -24.05
N ASP A 111 2.78 0.67 -23.64
CA ASP A 111 3.19 -0.44 -22.78
C ASP A 111 2.51 -0.38 -21.40
N THR A 112 2.16 0.82 -20.94
CA THR A 112 1.39 1.03 -19.70
C THR A 112 -0.06 0.56 -19.88
N LYS A 113 -0.69 0.83 -21.03
CA LYS A 113 -2.03 0.31 -21.36
C LYS A 113 -2.06 -1.22 -21.33
N ASP A 114 -1.06 -1.85 -21.96
CA ASP A 114 -0.93 -3.31 -21.95
C ASP A 114 -0.63 -3.86 -20.56
N LEU A 115 0.16 -3.14 -19.75
CA LEU A 115 0.42 -3.50 -18.36
C LEU A 115 -0.86 -3.45 -17.53
N VAL A 116 -1.65 -2.37 -17.61
CA VAL A 116 -2.92 -2.24 -16.90
C VAL A 116 -3.85 -3.40 -17.26
N LYS A 117 -4.01 -3.69 -18.55
CA LYS A 117 -4.85 -4.81 -19.01
C LYS A 117 -4.38 -6.14 -18.42
N ARG A 118 -3.08 -6.46 -18.48
CA ARG A 118 -2.54 -7.71 -17.91
C ARG A 118 -2.68 -7.78 -16.39
N THR A 119 -2.51 -6.66 -15.71
CA THR A 119 -2.64 -6.58 -14.25
C THR A 119 -4.08 -6.83 -13.82
N LEU A 120 -5.06 -6.26 -14.53
CA LEU A 120 -6.47 -6.45 -14.22
C LEU A 120 -7.07 -7.75 -14.75
N ASP A 121 -6.40 -8.46 -15.66
CA ASP A 121 -6.78 -9.79 -16.15
C ASP A 121 -6.26 -10.94 -15.26
N ASP A 122 -6.05 -10.66 -13.97
CA ASP A 122 -5.65 -11.70 -13.01
C ASP A 122 -6.84 -12.65 -12.75
N PRO A 123 -6.64 -13.98 -12.71
CA PRO A 123 -7.69 -14.94 -12.36
C PRO A 123 -8.19 -14.81 -10.90
N LYS A 124 -7.45 -14.09 -10.06
CA LYS A 124 -7.78 -13.81 -8.67
C LYS A 124 -7.69 -12.30 -8.39
N PRO A 125 -8.60 -11.45 -8.86
CA PRO A 125 -8.45 -10.03 -8.59
C PRO A 125 -8.51 -9.72 -7.09
N ILE A 126 -8.00 -8.56 -6.73
CA ILE A 126 -8.06 -8.04 -5.38
C ILE A 126 -9.48 -7.57 -5.10
N VAL A 127 -9.95 -7.82 -3.88
CA VAL A 127 -11.24 -7.37 -3.37
C VAL A 127 -11.10 -6.88 -1.94
N MET A 128 -11.93 -5.90 -1.57
CA MET A 128 -12.07 -5.52 -0.17
C MET A 128 -12.88 -6.59 0.56
N THR A 129 -12.31 -7.19 1.59
CA THR A 129 -12.99 -8.25 2.36
C THR A 129 -13.60 -7.72 3.64
N HIS A 130 -12.93 -6.79 4.31
CA HIS A 130 -13.46 -6.20 5.53
C HIS A 130 -12.82 -4.85 5.79
N TRP A 131 -13.51 -4.04 6.58
CA TRP A 131 -12.89 -2.90 7.23
C TRP A 131 -13.43 -2.72 8.63
N ILE A 132 -12.55 -2.27 9.52
CA ILE A 132 -12.85 -2.06 10.92
C ILE A 132 -12.61 -0.61 11.28
N GLU A 133 -13.41 -0.11 12.21
CA GLU A 133 -13.13 1.12 12.95
C GLU A 133 -12.48 0.74 14.28
N THR A 134 -11.42 1.42 14.67
CA THR A 134 -10.67 1.14 15.89
C THR A 134 -10.22 2.42 16.58
N SER A 135 -10.08 2.34 17.90
CA SER A 135 -9.68 3.41 18.80
C SER A 135 -9.11 2.81 20.09
N GLU A 136 -8.63 3.67 21.01
CA GLU A 136 -8.25 3.24 22.35
C GLU A 136 -9.38 2.54 23.11
N LYS A 137 -10.64 2.86 22.79
CA LYS A 137 -11.83 2.33 23.48
C LYS A 137 -12.26 0.96 22.96
N GLY A 138 -11.68 0.49 21.85
CA GLY A 138 -12.05 -0.75 21.20
C GLY A 138 -12.17 -0.61 19.70
N TYR A 139 -12.65 -1.68 19.06
CA TYR A 139 -12.87 -1.76 17.62
C TYR A 139 -14.28 -2.26 17.30
N ALA A 140 -14.74 -1.94 16.09
CA ALA A 140 -15.98 -2.40 15.51
C ALA A 140 -15.74 -2.87 14.08
N ILE A 141 -16.17 -4.09 13.76
CA ILE A 141 -16.19 -4.58 12.39
C ILE A 141 -17.36 -3.91 11.68
N ARG A 142 -17.06 -3.03 10.73
CA ARG A 142 -18.07 -2.23 10.02
C ARG A 142 -18.56 -2.94 8.76
N TYR A 143 -17.68 -3.70 8.13
CA TYR A 143 -18.00 -4.54 6.98
C TYR A 143 -17.22 -5.84 7.05
N ASN A 144 -17.89 -6.94 6.70
CA ASN A 144 -17.30 -8.26 6.53
C ASN A 144 -17.97 -8.98 5.36
N ALA A 145 -17.26 -9.06 4.24
CA ALA A 145 -17.71 -9.72 3.01
C ALA A 145 -18.21 -11.14 3.26
N TYR A 146 -17.61 -11.86 4.20
CA TYR A 146 -17.96 -13.25 4.49
C TYR A 146 -19.37 -13.43 5.04
N ASP A 147 -19.94 -12.40 5.68
CA ASP A 147 -21.31 -12.44 6.20
C ASP A 147 -22.34 -12.29 5.06
N HIS A 148 -21.95 -11.65 3.96
CA HIS A 148 -22.80 -11.38 2.80
C HIS A 148 -22.82 -12.52 1.76
N LEU A 149 -21.90 -13.49 1.86
CA LEU A 149 -21.81 -14.62 0.94
C LEU A 149 -22.89 -15.70 1.13
N THR A 150 -23.75 -15.53 2.13
CA THR A 150 -24.87 -16.43 2.42
C THR A 150 -26.08 -16.19 1.53
N ASN A 151 -26.13 -15.04 0.84
CA ASN A 151 -27.26 -14.64 0.01
C ASN A 151 -27.37 -15.44 -1.31
N ALA A 152 -28.59 -15.53 -1.83
CA ALA A 152 -28.84 -16.07 -3.17
C ALA A 152 -28.11 -15.26 -4.26
N SER A 153 -27.88 -13.97 -4.01
CA SER A 153 -27.16 -13.06 -4.89
C SER A 153 -26.18 -12.18 -4.10
N TYR A 154 -24.99 -11.95 -4.63
CA TYR A 154 -24.01 -11.00 -4.10
C TYR A 154 -23.11 -10.46 -5.23
N ASP A 155 -22.55 -9.28 -5.01
CA ASP A 155 -21.59 -8.64 -5.90
C ASP A 155 -20.52 -7.95 -5.03
N LEU A 156 -19.41 -8.65 -4.76
CA LEU A 156 -18.38 -8.11 -3.85
C LEU A 156 -17.67 -6.87 -4.43
N PRO A 157 -17.29 -6.85 -5.72
CA PRO A 157 -16.69 -5.66 -6.32
C PRO A 157 -17.59 -4.43 -6.25
N GLU A 158 -18.88 -4.55 -6.60
CA GLU A 158 -19.81 -3.42 -6.51
C GLU A 158 -20.06 -3.00 -5.06
N ARG A 159 -20.16 -3.97 -4.14
CA ARG A 159 -20.32 -3.68 -2.71
C ARG A 159 -19.16 -2.83 -2.18
N ALA A 160 -17.94 -3.00 -2.70
CA ALA A 160 -16.80 -2.21 -2.26
C ALA A 160 -17.03 -0.70 -2.47
N ASN A 161 -17.71 -0.29 -3.54
CA ASN A 161 -18.06 1.11 -3.79
C ASN A 161 -19.00 1.67 -2.72
N THR A 162 -20.02 0.93 -2.31
CA THR A 162 -20.93 1.32 -1.21
C THR A 162 -20.19 1.51 0.11
N GLU A 163 -19.22 0.63 0.38
CA GLU A 163 -18.42 0.71 1.60
C GLU A 163 -17.41 1.87 1.54
N TYR A 164 -16.84 2.18 0.36
CA TYR A 164 -16.00 3.38 0.20
C TYR A 164 -16.78 4.68 0.40
N GLU A 165 -18.00 4.74 -0.10
CA GLU A 165 -18.89 5.87 0.17
C GLU A 165 -19.14 6.02 1.67
N SER A 166 -19.47 4.90 2.35
CA SER A 166 -19.68 4.87 3.81
C SER A 166 -18.44 5.33 4.59
N ILE A 167 -17.25 4.88 4.19
CA ILE A 167 -15.98 5.33 4.76
C ILE A 167 -15.79 6.84 4.54
N GLY A 168 -16.03 7.33 3.33
CA GLY A 168 -15.92 8.75 2.99
C GLY A 168 -16.85 9.64 3.81
N GLU A 169 -18.11 9.22 4.00
CA GLU A 169 -19.08 9.94 4.83
C GLU A 169 -18.69 9.95 6.31
N LEU A 170 -18.22 8.82 6.85
CA LEU A 170 -17.77 8.76 8.23
C LEU A 170 -16.52 9.61 8.49
N ILE A 171 -15.57 9.62 7.55
CA ILE A 171 -14.41 10.51 7.61
C ILE A 171 -14.89 11.96 7.60
N LYS A 172 -15.78 12.32 6.67
CA LYS A 172 -16.31 13.68 6.58
C LYS A 172 -16.97 14.11 7.90
N ASP A 173 -17.84 13.30 8.48
CA ASP A 173 -18.50 13.58 9.76
C ASP A 173 -17.49 13.79 10.90
N LYS A 174 -16.47 12.92 10.97
CA LYS A 174 -15.36 13.04 11.94
C LYS A 174 -14.56 14.33 11.76
N ILE A 175 -14.27 14.74 10.52
CA ILE A 175 -13.54 15.98 10.21
C ILE A 175 -14.40 17.22 10.48
N ASP A 176 -15.68 17.22 10.12
CA ASP A 176 -16.60 18.34 10.32
C ASP A 176 -16.79 18.66 11.81
N LYS A 177 -16.72 17.64 12.68
CA LYS A 177 -16.69 17.79 14.15
C LYS A 177 -15.40 18.43 14.68
N LYS A 178 -14.46 18.78 13.79
CA LYS A 178 -13.15 19.39 14.08
C LYS A 178 -12.33 18.57 15.06
N GLU A 179 -12.49 17.25 15.01
CA GLU A 179 -11.80 16.33 15.90
C GLU A 179 -10.38 16.04 15.43
N TYR A 180 -10.03 16.30 14.18
CA TYR A 180 -8.74 15.91 13.59
C TYR A 180 -8.13 17.05 12.78
N THR A 181 -6.80 17.09 12.75
CA THR A 181 -6.05 18.10 11.99
C THR A 181 -5.48 17.57 10.70
N HIS A 182 -5.33 16.25 10.55
CA HIS A 182 -4.74 15.61 9.37
C HIS A 182 -5.42 14.28 9.10
N LEU A 183 -5.40 13.84 7.84
CA LEU A 183 -5.77 12.49 7.44
C LEU A 183 -4.51 11.78 6.94
N ILE A 184 -4.15 10.66 7.55
CA ILE A 184 -3.00 9.84 7.14
C ILE A 184 -3.51 8.52 6.57
N ILE A 185 -3.14 8.20 5.34
CA ILE A 185 -3.45 6.93 4.69
C ILE A 185 -2.14 6.18 4.46
N ALA A 186 -2.03 4.98 5.02
CA ALA A 186 -0.77 4.25 5.07
C ALA A 186 -0.87 2.83 4.54
N CYS A 187 0.16 2.38 3.83
CA CYS A 187 0.27 1.01 3.35
C CYS A 187 1.70 0.45 3.53
N THR A 188 1.80 -0.76 4.09
CA THR A 188 3.08 -1.49 4.18
C THR A 188 3.28 -2.47 3.01
N GLY A 189 4.51 -2.96 2.88
CA GLY A 189 4.96 -3.75 1.75
C GLY A 189 4.71 -5.25 1.81
N TRP A 190 5.59 -5.94 1.08
CA TRP A 190 5.48 -7.36 0.75
C TRP A 190 5.89 -8.26 1.91
N ASN A 191 5.28 -9.45 1.96
CA ASN A 191 5.54 -10.48 2.96
C ASN A 191 5.18 -10.10 4.40
N ASN A 192 4.28 -9.13 4.57
CA ASN A 192 3.72 -8.75 5.85
C ASN A 192 2.43 -9.51 6.12
N TYR A 193 2.35 -10.09 7.30
CA TYR A 193 1.09 -10.46 7.91
C TYR A 193 0.31 -9.20 8.32
N GLN A 194 -0.98 -9.37 8.56
CA GLN A 194 -1.85 -8.27 8.95
C GLN A 194 -1.40 -7.64 10.27
N ASP A 195 -1.08 -8.46 11.28
CA ASP A 195 -0.49 -8.04 12.56
C ASP A 195 0.82 -7.24 12.39
N ASN A 196 1.75 -7.68 11.55
CA ASN A 196 3.00 -6.96 11.27
C ASN A 196 2.74 -5.57 10.65
N SER A 197 1.75 -5.46 9.77
CA SER A 197 1.33 -4.17 9.21
C SER A 197 0.77 -3.25 10.31
N LEU A 198 -0.08 -3.77 11.20
CA LEU A 198 -0.63 -3.00 12.33
C LEU A 198 0.45 -2.54 13.30
N GLU A 199 1.40 -3.41 13.65
CA GLU A 199 2.55 -3.06 14.49
C GLU A 199 3.38 -1.94 13.86
N THR A 200 3.58 -2.00 12.55
CA THR A 200 4.27 -0.94 11.79
C THR A 200 3.50 0.37 11.85
N TYR A 201 2.18 0.34 11.63
CA TYR A 201 1.33 1.53 11.72
C TYR A 201 1.34 2.15 13.13
N HIS A 202 1.29 1.32 14.17
CA HIS A 202 1.43 1.76 15.55
C HIS A 202 2.75 2.48 15.80
N ARG A 203 3.85 1.91 15.32
CA ARG A 203 5.17 2.52 15.48
C ARG A 203 5.27 3.83 14.71
N TRP A 204 4.81 3.88 13.46
CA TRP A 204 4.81 5.13 12.69
C TRP A 204 4.06 6.24 13.41
N LEU A 205 2.81 6.01 13.80
CA LEU A 205 2.05 7.05 14.50
C LEU A 205 2.64 7.41 15.85
N SER A 206 3.08 6.43 16.63
CA SER A 206 3.69 6.71 17.94
C SER A 206 4.94 7.56 17.79
N TYR A 207 5.82 7.28 16.82
CA TYR A 207 7.04 8.05 16.64
C TYR A 207 6.79 9.43 16.00
N ILE A 208 5.81 9.54 15.09
CA ILE A 208 5.37 10.86 14.57
C ILE A 208 4.79 11.69 15.73
N GLN A 209 3.90 11.12 16.55
CA GLN A 209 3.29 11.83 17.67
C GLN A 209 4.32 12.23 18.72
N ASN A 210 5.30 11.36 19.02
CA ASN A 210 6.38 11.71 19.92
C ASN A 210 7.21 12.88 19.38
N ALA A 211 7.57 12.85 18.08
CA ALA A 211 8.28 13.95 17.44
C ALA A 211 7.45 15.24 17.40
N ALA A 212 6.13 15.13 17.21
CA ALA A 212 5.21 16.25 17.29
C ALA A 212 5.21 16.86 18.69
N ASN A 213 5.04 16.04 19.74
CA ASN A 213 5.00 16.51 21.13
C ASN A 213 6.33 17.14 21.60
N GLU A 214 7.46 16.76 20.99
CA GLU A 214 8.77 17.40 21.20
C GLU A 214 8.84 18.82 20.56
N ASP A 215 8.01 19.11 19.55
CA ASP A 215 7.89 20.42 18.89
C ASP A 215 6.74 21.23 19.50
N LYS A 216 6.97 22.52 19.81
CA LYS A 216 5.93 23.42 20.35
C LYS A 216 4.70 23.57 19.44
N ARG A 217 4.81 23.23 18.15
CA ARG A 217 3.68 23.23 17.18
C ARG A 217 2.90 21.92 17.16
N GLY A 218 3.38 20.86 17.81
CA GLY A 218 2.73 19.56 17.80
C GLY A 218 1.55 19.42 18.75
N ASP A 219 1.31 20.41 19.64
CA ASP A 219 0.16 20.42 20.55
C ASP A 219 -1.20 20.32 19.83
N SER A 220 -1.25 20.67 18.53
CA SER A 220 -2.44 20.53 17.68
C SER A 220 -2.40 19.33 16.71
N PHE A 221 -1.35 18.51 16.73
CA PHE A 221 -1.27 17.36 15.83
C PHE A 221 -2.15 16.22 16.34
N LYS A 222 -3.27 15.98 15.63
CA LYS A 222 -4.27 14.97 15.94
C LYS A 222 -4.73 14.31 14.63
N PRO A 223 -3.99 13.33 14.11
CA PRO A 223 -4.33 12.70 12.85
C PRO A 223 -5.47 11.70 13.00
N PHE A 224 -6.34 11.60 11.99
CA PHE A 224 -7.14 10.41 11.74
C PHE A 224 -6.37 9.47 10.81
N PHE A 225 -6.36 8.17 11.10
CA PHE A 225 -5.52 7.21 10.37
C PHE A 225 -6.32 6.20 9.57
N ILE A 226 -5.83 5.85 8.38
CA ILE A 226 -6.35 4.75 7.56
C ILE A 226 -5.19 3.80 7.25
N GLY A 227 -5.22 2.62 7.83
CA GLY A 227 -4.27 1.54 7.54
C GLY A 227 -4.80 0.62 6.44
N ILE A 228 -4.02 0.42 5.39
CA ILE A 228 -4.36 -0.50 4.29
C ILE A 228 -3.58 -1.81 4.49
N THR A 229 -4.28 -2.92 4.63
CA THR A 229 -3.67 -4.26 4.67
C THR A 229 -4.08 -5.05 3.43
N TRP A 230 -3.17 -5.88 2.93
CA TRP A 230 -3.40 -6.64 1.71
C TRP A 230 -2.69 -7.99 1.75
N ALA A 231 -3.18 -8.96 0.98
CA ALA A 231 -2.63 -10.32 0.89
C ALA A 231 -1.22 -10.38 0.28
N SER A 232 -0.24 -9.84 0.98
CA SER A 232 1.14 -9.63 0.51
C SER A 232 2.06 -10.83 0.73
N ARG A 233 1.70 -11.81 1.56
CA ARG A 233 2.53 -12.99 1.85
C ARG A 233 2.56 -14.00 0.72
N TRP A 234 3.74 -14.53 0.44
CA TRP A 234 3.93 -15.64 -0.49
C TRP A 234 5.03 -16.60 -0.02
N PRO A 235 4.83 -17.93 -0.16
CA PRO A 235 5.79 -18.93 0.34
C PRO A 235 7.07 -19.07 -0.50
N ALA A 236 7.09 -18.54 -1.73
CA ALA A 236 8.21 -18.66 -2.67
C ALA A 236 8.70 -17.26 -3.13
N PRO A 237 9.59 -16.60 -2.35
CA PRO A 237 9.83 -15.16 -2.46
C PRO A 237 10.28 -14.68 -3.85
N ALA A 238 11.24 -15.38 -4.47
CA ALA A 238 11.82 -14.96 -5.75
C ALA A 238 10.83 -15.01 -6.94
N ILE A 239 9.93 -15.99 -6.97
CA ILE A 239 8.94 -16.14 -8.06
C ILE A 239 7.76 -15.18 -7.84
N SER A 240 7.41 -14.88 -6.59
CA SER A 240 6.28 -14.01 -6.28
C SER A 240 6.50 -12.53 -6.49
N PHE A 241 7.73 -12.07 -6.68
CA PHE A 241 8.01 -10.65 -6.79
C PHE A 241 7.18 -9.99 -7.90
N PHE A 242 7.08 -10.61 -9.08
CA PHE A 242 6.30 -10.09 -10.20
C PHE A 242 4.79 -10.15 -9.99
N ASN A 243 4.30 -11.25 -9.40
CA ASN A 243 2.88 -11.35 -9.08
C ASN A 243 2.49 -10.30 -8.05
N LYS A 244 3.32 -10.08 -7.02
CA LYS A 244 3.08 -9.09 -5.96
C LYS A 244 3.26 -7.65 -6.44
N ALA A 245 4.11 -7.45 -7.44
CA ALA A 245 4.21 -6.21 -8.20
C ALA A 245 2.91 -5.88 -8.94
N ASN A 246 2.31 -6.87 -9.60
CA ASN A 246 1.03 -6.68 -10.27
C ASN A 246 -0.11 -6.49 -9.26
N ASP A 247 -0.15 -7.29 -8.18
CA ASP A 247 -1.12 -7.12 -7.09
C ASP A 247 -1.06 -5.70 -6.48
N ALA A 248 0.14 -5.19 -6.23
CA ALA A 248 0.34 -3.84 -5.71
C ALA A 248 -0.13 -2.76 -6.71
N ASP A 249 0.10 -2.97 -8.01
CA ASP A 249 -0.38 -2.06 -9.04
C ASP A 249 -1.91 -2.11 -9.17
N GLU A 250 -2.50 -3.30 -9.16
CA GLU A 250 -3.94 -3.56 -9.17
C GLU A 250 -4.59 -2.79 -8.02
N LEU A 251 -4.21 -3.11 -6.78
CA LEU A 251 -4.76 -2.48 -5.57
C LEU A 251 -4.62 -0.96 -5.58
N GLY A 252 -3.45 -0.46 -5.98
CA GLY A 252 -3.19 0.97 -6.07
C GLY A 252 -4.06 1.67 -7.10
N MET A 253 -4.21 1.11 -8.30
CA MET A 253 -4.92 1.77 -9.40
C MET A 253 -6.45 1.60 -9.36
N THR A 254 -6.95 0.55 -8.72
CA THR A 254 -8.37 0.29 -8.54
C THR A 254 -8.85 0.85 -7.21
N HIS A 255 -8.76 0.06 -6.13
CA HIS A 255 -9.42 0.32 -4.87
C HIS A 255 -8.88 1.55 -4.15
N ILE A 256 -7.56 1.70 -4.00
CA ILE A 256 -7.01 2.81 -3.21
C ILE A 256 -7.14 4.13 -3.98
N CYS A 257 -6.95 4.12 -5.30
CA CYS A 257 -7.24 5.28 -6.15
C CYS A 257 -8.72 5.69 -6.04
N THR A 258 -9.64 4.73 -6.13
CA THR A 258 -11.09 4.98 -6.02
C THR A 258 -11.47 5.52 -4.65
N LEU A 259 -11.06 4.86 -3.57
CA LEU A 259 -11.30 5.33 -2.21
C LEU A 259 -10.81 6.77 -2.01
N LEU A 260 -9.57 7.05 -2.42
CA LEU A 260 -8.93 8.35 -2.23
C LEU A 260 -9.61 9.46 -3.06
N TRP A 261 -9.70 9.27 -4.37
CA TRP A 261 -10.06 10.35 -5.31
C TRP A 261 -11.56 10.48 -5.56
N LYS A 262 -12.33 9.39 -5.45
CA LYS A 262 -13.79 9.40 -5.65
C LYS A 262 -14.53 9.67 -4.35
N TYR A 263 -14.09 9.08 -3.23
CA TYR A 263 -14.89 9.05 -1.99
C TYR A 263 -14.33 9.90 -0.84
N ILE A 264 -13.01 10.09 -0.71
CA ILE A 264 -12.42 10.87 0.39
C ILE A 264 -12.20 12.33 -0.02
N LEU A 265 -11.33 12.59 -1.00
CA LEU A 265 -10.87 13.94 -1.32
C LEU A 265 -11.99 14.92 -1.72
N PRO A 266 -12.97 14.54 -2.56
CA PRO A 266 -14.07 15.44 -2.93
C PRO A 266 -14.96 15.83 -1.74
N LYS A 267 -15.06 14.97 -0.71
CA LYS A 267 -15.83 15.26 0.51
C LYS A 267 -15.08 16.17 1.46
N LEU A 268 -13.75 16.02 1.53
CA LEU A 268 -12.90 16.86 2.36
C LEU A 268 -12.68 18.25 1.78
N LYS A 269 -12.68 18.42 0.45
CA LYS A 269 -12.46 19.72 -0.23
C LYS A 269 -11.24 20.49 0.30
N ASN A 270 -10.17 19.77 0.61
CA ASN A 270 -8.93 20.31 1.19
C ASN A 270 -9.12 21.00 2.57
N THR A 271 -10.16 20.63 3.35
CA THR A 271 -10.44 21.20 4.69
C THR A 271 -9.35 20.85 5.70
N ILE A 272 -8.75 19.67 5.56
CA ILE A 272 -7.58 19.23 6.31
C ILE A 272 -6.55 18.63 5.35
N PRO A 273 -5.26 18.65 5.69
CA PRO A 273 -4.26 18.02 4.85
C PRO A 273 -4.41 16.50 4.78
N VAL A 274 -4.22 15.96 3.58
CA VAL A 274 -4.21 14.51 3.32
C VAL A 274 -2.80 14.05 3.02
N ILE A 275 -2.32 13.10 3.82
CA ILE A 275 -0.97 12.55 3.77
C ILE A 275 -1.06 11.08 3.39
N THR A 276 -0.21 10.64 2.47
CA THR A 276 -0.05 9.23 2.11
C THR A 276 1.31 8.72 2.52
N ILE A 277 1.36 7.53 3.12
CA ILE A 277 2.60 6.89 3.57
C ILE A 277 2.68 5.49 2.99
N GLY A 278 3.79 5.17 2.34
CA GLY A 278 4.01 3.85 1.77
C GLY A 278 5.38 3.30 2.11
N HIS A 279 5.48 1.99 2.33
CA HIS A 279 6.77 1.31 2.43
C HIS A 279 6.88 0.16 1.42
N SER A 280 8.00 0.05 0.71
CA SER A 280 8.25 -1.08 -0.19
C SER A 280 7.15 -1.24 -1.25
N PHE A 281 6.43 -2.37 -1.31
CA PHE A 281 5.26 -2.53 -2.17
C PHE A 281 4.06 -1.68 -1.73
N GLY A 282 3.98 -1.27 -0.46
CA GLY A 282 3.02 -0.27 0.00
C GLY A 282 3.30 1.11 -0.59
N ALA A 283 4.58 1.48 -0.78
CA ALA A 283 4.94 2.68 -1.56
C ALA A 283 4.59 2.53 -3.05
N ARG A 284 4.66 1.32 -3.60
CA ARG A 284 4.14 1.05 -4.94
C ARG A 284 2.62 1.22 -5.03
N ILE A 285 1.87 0.71 -4.05
CA ILE A 285 0.41 0.89 -3.95
C ILE A 285 0.06 2.37 -3.84
N MET A 286 0.70 3.09 -2.91
CA MET A 286 0.41 4.51 -2.68
C MET A 286 0.82 5.38 -3.87
N SER A 287 1.99 5.17 -4.49
CA SER A 287 2.36 5.90 -5.71
C SER A 287 1.36 5.65 -6.85
N ARG A 288 0.88 4.40 -7.00
CA ARG A 288 -0.15 4.08 -8.00
C ARG A 288 -1.46 4.77 -7.67
N ALA A 289 -1.91 4.74 -6.42
CA ALA A 289 -3.14 5.42 -6.00
C ALA A 289 -3.07 6.93 -6.21
N ASN A 290 -1.94 7.53 -5.85
CA ASN A 290 -1.71 8.95 -6.00
C ASN A 290 -1.74 9.35 -7.48
N HIS A 291 -1.04 8.65 -8.35
CA HIS A 291 -0.83 9.08 -9.73
C HIS A 291 -1.75 8.45 -10.78
N SER A 292 -2.67 7.55 -10.43
CA SER A 292 -3.55 6.88 -11.40
C SER A 292 -4.84 7.65 -11.71
N ARG A 293 -5.10 8.79 -11.05
CA ARG A 293 -6.32 9.59 -11.24
C ARG A 293 -6.63 9.90 -12.71
N PHE A 294 -5.60 10.15 -13.52
CA PHE A 294 -5.78 10.47 -14.95
C PHE A 294 -6.47 9.38 -15.75
N MET A 295 -6.49 8.12 -15.28
CA MET A 295 -7.19 7.01 -15.94
C MET A 295 -8.69 7.00 -15.62
N HIS A 296 -9.18 7.95 -14.83
CA HIS A 296 -10.56 8.02 -14.38
C HIS A 296 -11.21 9.28 -14.92
N THR A 297 -12.35 9.12 -15.60
CA THR A 297 -13.03 10.24 -16.25
C THR A 297 -14.06 10.87 -15.31
N GLY A 298 -14.16 12.20 -15.34
CA GLY A 298 -15.16 12.96 -14.56
C GLY A 298 -14.85 13.11 -13.07
N TRP A 299 -13.70 12.64 -12.59
CA TRP A 299 -13.29 12.83 -11.20
C TRP A 299 -12.79 14.26 -10.95
N ASP A 300 -12.93 14.74 -9.71
CA ASP A 300 -12.54 16.10 -9.31
C ASP A 300 -11.03 16.30 -9.39
N THR A 301 -10.61 17.19 -10.28
CA THR A 301 -9.19 17.53 -10.49
C THR A 301 -8.69 18.66 -9.61
N THR A 302 -9.56 19.32 -8.85
CA THR A 302 -9.23 20.47 -7.97
C THR A 302 -8.71 20.04 -6.60
N THR A 303 -8.94 18.80 -6.22
CA THR A 303 -8.39 18.18 -5.00
C THR A 303 -6.99 17.64 -5.23
N HIS A 304 -6.24 17.45 -4.14
CA HIS A 304 -4.88 16.95 -4.16
C HIS A 304 -4.56 16.17 -2.89
N VAL A 305 -3.50 15.35 -2.96
CA VAL A 305 -2.79 14.87 -1.77
C VAL A 305 -1.74 15.93 -1.42
N ASP A 306 -1.70 16.37 -0.16
CA ASP A 306 -0.76 17.40 0.26
C ASP A 306 0.66 16.86 0.35
N LEU A 307 0.81 15.66 0.92
CA LEU A 307 2.11 15.05 1.16
C LEU A 307 2.08 13.54 0.89
N ALA A 308 3.01 13.06 0.07
CA ALA A 308 3.29 11.63 -0.08
C ALA A 308 4.69 11.32 0.46
N ILE A 309 4.80 10.35 1.36
CA ILE A 309 6.05 9.89 1.96
C ILE A 309 6.22 8.41 1.64
N GLU A 310 7.25 8.08 0.88
CA GLU A 310 7.49 6.72 0.41
C GLU A 310 8.85 6.21 0.87
N PHE A 311 8.83 5.21 1.73
CA PHE A 311 10.02 4.54 2.21
C PHE A 311 10.42 3.39 1.31
N GLN A 312 11.65 3.43 0.79
CA GLN A 312 12.27 2.31 0.07
C GLN A 312 11.37 1.71 -1.04
N GLY A 313 10.83 2.57 -1.91
CA GLY A 313 9.82 2.19 -2.90
C GLY A 313 10.22 1.01 -3.79
N ALA A 314 9.40 -0.06 -3.78
CA ALA A 314 9.60 -1.28 -4.57
C ALA A 314 8.99 -1.17 -5.98
N TYR A 315 9.29 -0.07 -6.67
CA TYR A 315 8.91 0.15 -8.06
C TYR A 315 9.99 0.96 -8.82
N SER A 316 9.90 0.90 -10.14
CA SER A 316 10.89 1.52 -11.04
C SER A 316 10.74 3.03 -11.07
N ILE A 317 11.85 3.77 -11.03
CA ILE A 317 11.85 5.22 -11.23
C ILE A 317 11.38 5.62 -12.64
N SER A 318 11.45 4.71 -13.62
CA SER A 318 10.97 4.97 -14.97
C SER A 318 9.51 5.46 -15.00
N ARG A 319 8.71 5.19 -13.97
CA ARG A 319 7.34 5.72 -13.85
C ARG A 319 7.27 7.24 -13.90
N PHE A 320 8.30 7.94 -13.42
CA PHE A 320 8.37 9.40 -13.38
C PHE A 320 9.14 10.03 -14.53
N CYS A 321 9.86 9.23 -15.32
CA CYS A 321 10.69 9.72 -16.41
C CYS A 321 10.05 9.36 -17.74
N GLU A 322 10.01 10.31 -18.67
CA GLU A 322 9.65 9.97 -20.04
C GLU A 322 10.70 9.03 -20.64
N LYS A 323 10.23 7.89 -21.14
CA LYS A 323 10.94 6.87 -21.94
C LYS A 323 11.85 5.89 -21.17
N LYS A 324 11.30 4.69 -20.89
CA LYS A 324 11.79 3.35 -21.32
C LYS A 324 11.06 2.22 -20.54
N GLY A 325 10.55 1.22 -21.27
CA GLY A 325 10.03 -0.05 -20.75
C GLY A 325 8.59 0.01 -20.21
N ASN A 326 8.06 -1.16 -19.81
CA ASN A 326 6.64 -1.39 -19.48
C ASN A 326 6.02 -0.52 -18.36
N ASN A 327 6.81 0.29 -17.67
CA ASN A 327 6.36 1.16 -16.58
C ASN A 327 6.71 2.64 -16.85
N GLY A 328 7.16 2.99 -18.05
CA GLY A 328 7.72 4.31 -18.35
C GLY A 328 6.68 5.44 -18.37
N GLY A 329 6.99 6.58 -17.75
CA GLY A 329 6.29 7.86 -17.94
C GLY A 329 4.87 7.95 -17.39
N MET A 330 4.33 6.90 -16.78
CA MET A 330 2.92 6.91 -16.35
C MET A 330 2.59 7.97 -15.28
N TYR A 331 3.56 8.40 -14.47
CA TYR A 331 3.41 9.42 -13.45
C TYR A 331 3.77 10.83 -13.96
N THR A 332 4.00 11.00 -15.27
CA THR A 332 4.18 12.32 -15.89
C THR A 332 2.87 12.89 -16.45
N VAL A 333 1.81 12.07 -16.50
CA VAL A 333 0.50 12.47 -17.05
C VAL A 333 -0.25 13.42 -16.12
N ASP A 334 -0.20 13.15 -14.81
CA ASP A 334 -0.84 13.96 -13.76
C ASP A 334 0.10 14.10 -12.56
N ILE A 335 0.06 15.26 -11.91
CA ILE A 335 0.81 15.57 -10.68
C ILE A 335 -0.19 15.98 -9.60
N PRO A 336 -0.95 15.02 -9.06
CA PRO A 336 -2.04 15.33 -8.13
C PRO A 336 -1.57 15.38 -6.66
N VAL A 337 -0.25 15.33 -6.44
CA VAL A 337 0.41 15.42 -5.13
C VAL A 337 1.20 16.72 -5.07
N LYS A 338 0.98 17.55 -4.03
CA LYS A 338 1.74 18.81 -3.86
C LYS A 338 3.21 18.55 -3.59
N LYS A 339 3.54 17.68 -2.63
CA LYS A 339 4.91 17.27 -2.31
C LYS A 339 5.03 15.75 -2.14
N HIS A 340 6.03 15.16 -2.78
CA HIS A 340 6.27 13.72 -2.83
C HIS A 340 7.72 13.40 -2.48
N PHE A 341 7.92 12.84 -1.30
CA PHE A 341 9.22 12.40 -0.79
C PHE A 341 9.37 10.89 -0.98
N MET A 342 10.49 10.49 -1.57
CA MET A 342 10.81 9.11 -1.86
C MET A 342 12.20 8.79 -1.32
N THR A 343 12.31 7.82 -0.42
CA THR A 343 13.58 7.50 0.24
C THR A 343 14.26 6.26 -0.32
N CYS A 344 15.58 6.25 -0.26
CA CYS A 344 16.42 5.08 -0.51
C CYS A 344 17.44 4.88 0.61
N SER A 345 18.07 3.70 0.65
CA SER A 345 19.27 3.49 1.48
C SER A 345 20.20 2.45 0.85
N ARG A 346 21.52 2.64 0.89
CA ARG A 346 22.48 1.58 0.51
C ARG A 346 22.37 0.34 1.36
N TYR A 347 21.80 0.43 2.56
CA TYR A 347 21.63 -0.72 3.46
C TYR A 347 20.40 -1.55 3.10
N ASP A 348 19.53 -1.07 2.19
CA ASP A 348 18.44 -1.88 1.64
C ASP A 348 18.99 -2.94 0.68
N HIS A 349 18.80 -4.21 1.02
CA HIS A 349 19.17 -5.33 0.15
C HIS A 349 17.96 -5.98 -0.52
N ALA A 350 16.73 -5.73 -0.04
CA ALA A 350 15.53 -6.35 -0.57
C ALA A 350 15.22 -5.84 -1.98
N VAL A 351 15.27 -4.52 -2.19
CA VAL A 351 15.03 -3.93 -3.53
C VAL A 351 16.16 -4.24 -4.53
N LYS A 352 17.37 -4.53 -4.06
CA LYS A 352 18.52 -4.92 -4.91
C LYS A 352 18.38 -6.32 -5.51
N GLN A 353 17.58 -7.19 -4.89
CA GLN A 353 17.33 -8.54 -5.39
C GLN A 353 16.41 -8.56 -6.62
N ALA A 354 15.80 -7.43 -6.97
CA ALA A 354 15.02 -7.30 -8.20
C ALA A 354 15.93 -7.07 -9.41
N ILE A 355 16.66 -8.12 -9.82
CA ILE A 355 17.69 -8.12 -10.90
C ILE A 355 17.16 -7.58 -12.24
N TYR A 356 15.84 -7.55 -12.43
CA TYR A 356 15.19 -7.29 -13.71
C TYR A 356 14.85 -5.83 -14.01
N THR A 357 14.85 -4.93 -13.02
CA THR A 357 14.74 -3.50 -13.31
C THR A 357 15.98 -2.80 -12.82
N LYS A 358 16.64 -2.10 -13.75
CA LYS A 358 17.94 -1.50 -13.47
C LYS A 358 17.84 -0.34 -12.49
N SER A 359 16.65 0.20 -12.16
CA SER A 359 16.54 1.41 -11.34
C SER A 359 15.27 1.45 -10.46
N TYR A 360 15.37 1.02 -9.21
CA TYR A 360 14.29 1.11 -8.22
C TYR A 360 14.42 2.39 -7.39
N ILE A 361 13.29 2.97 -6.97
CA ILE A 361 13.29 4.16 -6.10
C ILE A 361 14.02 3.89 -4.78
N GLY A 362 13.82 2.72 -4.16
CA GLY A 362 14.46 2.37 -2.89
C GLY A 362 15.97 2.05 -2.96
N ASP A 363 16.56 1.94 -4.16
CA ASP A 363 17.98 1.58 -4.33
C ASP A 363 18.86 2.82 -4.51
N ASN A 364 19.80 3.06 -3.58
CA ASN A 364 20.67 4.23 -3.65
C ASN A 364 21.52 4.29 -4.94
N LYS A 365 21.91 3.15 -5.52
CA LYS A 365 22.63 3.15 -6.81
C LYS A 365 21.78 3.73 -7.95
N SER A 366 20.47 3.66 -7.82
CA SER A 366 19.53 4.25 -8.77
C SER A 366 19.53 5.77 -8.63
N ILE A 367 19.52 6.30 -7.39
CA ILE A 367 19.59 7.75 -7.12
C ILE A 367 20.88 8.36 -7.66
N GLY A 368 22.05 7.81 -7.36
CA GLY A 368 23.31 8.39 -7.87
C GLY A 368 23.34 8.47 -9.41
N ARG A 369 22.80 7.46 -10.10
CA ARG A 369 22.68 7.49 -11.58
C ARG A 369 21.69 8.54 -12.10
N LEU A 370 20.74 8.96 -11.28
CA LEU A 370 19.75 9.99 -11.63
C LEU A 370 20.26 11.38 -11.33
N GLU A 371 21.05 11.56 -10.27
CA GLU A 371 21.76 12.81 -9.99
C GLU A 371 22.67 13.17 -11.18
N ASP A 372 23.36 12.17 -11.73
CA ASP A 372 24.19 12.32 -12.93
C ASP A 372 23.36 12.55 -14.22
N ASN A 373 22.04 12.35 -14.18
CA ASN A 373 21.16 12.45 -15.34
C ASN A 373 20.45 13.81 -15.39
N LYS A 374 20.87 14.65 -16.35
CA LYS A 374 20.28 15.99 -16.59
C LYS A 374 18.77 16.01 -16.81
N THR A 375 18.17 14.92 -17.30
CA THR A 375 16.71 14.85 -17.48
C THR A 375 16.02 14.56 -16.14
N ALA A 376 16.59 13.69 -15.32
CA ALA A 376 16.02 13.39 -14.00
C ALA A 376 16.06 14.61 -13.07
N SER A 377 17.13 15.42 -13.15
CA SER A 377 17.21 16.67 -12.41
C SER A 377 16.17 17.73 -12.83
N LEU A 378 15.43 17.55 -13.93
CA LEU A 378 14.27 18.39 -14.24
C LEU A 378 13.03 18.01 -13.42
N PHE A 379 12.90 16.72 -13.08
CA PHE A 379 11.71 16.19 -12.39
C PHE A 379 11.90 16.07 -10.89
N PHE A 380 13.14 15.86 -10.45
CA PHE A 380 13.47 15.58 -9.06
C PHE A 380 14.35 16.67 -8.45
N GLU A 381 14.09 16.91 -7.18
CA GLU A 381 15.07 17.46 -6.26
C GLU A 381 15.75 16.30 -5.50
N PHE A 382 17.02 16.47 -5.17
CA PHE A 382 17.80 15.49 -4.43
C PHE A 382 18.15 16.06 -3.06
N ASN A 383 18.03 15.21 -2.04
CA ASN A 383 18.30 15.58 -0.66
C ASN A 383 18.82 14.36 0.10
N GLU A 384 19.21 14.56 1.34
CA GLU A 384 19.61 13.49 2.25
C GLU A 384 19.12 13.80 3.66
N THR A 385 19.00 12.79 4.49
CA THR A 385 18.70 12.98 5.91
C THR A 385 19.99 13.01 6.72
N ASP A 386 20.06 13.82 7.76
CA ASP A 386 21.06 13.65 8.81
C ASP A 386 20.68 12.48 9.76
N SER A 387 21.49 12.23 10.79
CA SER A 387 21.23 11.15 11.77
C SER A 387 20.05 11.42 12.71
N THR A 388 19.49 12.64 12.70
CA THR A 388 18.33 13.01 13.52
C THR A 388 17.01 12.91 12.75
N GLY A 389 17.09 12.71 11.43
CA GLY A 389 15.93 12.68 10.53
C GLY A 389 15.61 14.03 9.90
N GLN A 390 16.46 15.05 10.03
CA GLN A 390 16.27 16.31 9.32
C GLN A 390 16.82 16.23 7.90
N LEU A 391 16.22 16.98 6.97
CA LEU A 391 16.77 17.13 5.62
C LEU A 391 18.02 18.02 5.66
N ALA A 392 19.09 17.61 5.00
CA ALA A 392 20.36 18.34 4.94
C ALA A 392 20.22 19.69 4.22
N HIS A 393 19.29 19.79 3.26
CA HIS A 393 19.05 21.02 2.51
C HIS A 393 17.57 21.41 2.53
N PRO A 394 17.23 22.72 2.54
CA PRO A 394 15.86 23.15 2.34
C PRO A 394 15.35 22.71 0.97
N VAL A 395 14.18 22.05 0.94
CA VAL A 395 13.53 21.69 -0.33
C VAL A 395 13.02 22.94 -1.03
N GLN A 396 13.28 23.04 -2.33
CA GLN A 396 12.81 24.11 -3.19
C GLN A 396 11.40 23.80 -3.76
N ASP A 397 11.09 24.32 -4.94
CA ASP A 397 9.73 24.33 -5.49
C ASP A 397 9.33 22.99 -6.13
N LYS A 398 10.25 22.07 -6.37
CA LYS A 398 9.92 20.84 -7.10
C LYS A 398 8.95 19.95 -6.31
N PRO A 399 7.94 19.37 -6.99
CA PRO A 399 6.95 18.54 -6.32
C PRO A 399 7.51 17.18 -5.88
N LYS A 400 8.63 16.72 -6.45
CA LYS A 400 9.19 15.39 -6.19
C LYS A 400 10.60 15.51 -5.64
N VAL A 401 10.84 14.83 -4.52
CA VAL A 401 12.12 14.84 -3.80
C VAL A 401 12.59 13.42 -3.58
N LEU A 402 13.79 13.12 -4.06
CA LEU A 402 14.51 11.89 -3.81
C LEU A 402 15.43 12.12 -2.62
N VAL A 403 15.29 11.28 -1.59
CA VAL A 403 16.00 11.44 -0.32
C VAL A 403 16.89 10.24 -0.06
N ASN A 404 18.19 10.46 0.04
CA ASN A 404 19.09 9.46 0.61
C ASN A 404 18.90 9.41 2.13
N ALA A 405 18.28 8.32 2.61
CA ALA A 405 17.91 8.15 4.02
C ALA A 405 18.85 7.18 4.76
N GLU A 406 20.09 7.01 4.30
CA GLU A 406 21.08 6.10 4.90
C GLU A 406 21.39 6.39 6.36
N ASN A 407 21.25 7.64 6.80
CA ASN A 407 21.54 8.01 8.18
C ASN A 407 20.41 7.65 9.15
N ILE A 408 19.22 7.31 8.66
CA ILE A 408 18.05 6.91 9.48
C ILE A 408 17.50 5.52 9.12
N ILE A 409 17.95 4.93 8.00
CA ILE A 409 17.59 3.58 7.55
C ILE A 409 18.88 2.79 7.31
N PHE A 410 19.43 2.19 8.36
CA PHE A 410 20.72 1.48 8.32
C PHE A 410 20.78 0.21 9.16
N ARG A 411 19.82 0.00 10.07
CA ARG A 411 19.82 -1.15 10.97
C ARG A 411 19.40 -2.40 10.20
N ILE A 412 20.33 -3.34 10.06
CA ILE A 412 20.10 -4.58 9.31
C ILE A 412 19.10 -5.46 10.07
N SER A 413 17.90 -5.63 9.51
CA SER A 413 16.84 -6.46 10.09
C SER A 413 16.96 -7.93 9.71
N SER A 414 17.59 -8.23 8.56
CA SER A 414 17.92 -9.60 8.17
C SER A 414 19.04 -9.63 7.12
N PHE A 415 19.71 -10.78 6.99
CA PHE A 415 20.76 -10.97 5.98
C PHE A 415 20.26 -10.72 4.55
N LEU A 416 19.04 -11.15 4.23
CA LEU A 416 18.46 -11.03 2.89
C LEU A 416 17.87 -9.63 2.64
N ALA A 417 17.20 -9.03 3.62
CA ALA A 417 16.52 -7.75 3.43
C ALA A 417 17.41 -6.53 3.73
N GLY A 418 18.53 -6.70 4.44
CA GLY A 418 19.33 -5.58 4.91
C GLY A 418 18.51 -4.71 5.87
N ALA A 419 18.58 -3.39 5.72
CA ALA A 419 17.80 -2.40 6.48
C ALA A 419 16.42 -2.10 5.87
N HIS A 420 15.86 -2.99 5.04
CA HIS A 420 14.55 -2.76 4.41
C HIS A 420 13.40 -2.65 5.42
N GLY A 421 13.52 -3.25 6.62
CA GLY A 421 12.51 -3.12 7.68
C GLY A 421 12.72 -1.93 8.62
N ASP A 422 13.82 -1.19 8.48
CA ASP A 422 14.24 -0.12 9.41
C ASP A 422 13.55 1.22 9.11
N VAL A 423 12.23 1.16 8.93
CA VAL A 423 11.39 2.31 8.61
C VAL A 423 10.48 2.71 9.76
N SER A 424 10.55 1.98 10.87
CA SER A 424 9.71 2.11 12.06
C SER A 424 10.58 2.38 13.29
N ASN A 425 11.36 3.47 13.24
CA ASN A 425 12.24 3.91 14.32
C ASN A 425 11.98 5.39 14.67
N HIS A 426 12.67 5.92 15.69
CA HIS A 426 12.45 7.28 16.16
C HIS A 426 12.88 8.32 15.11
N GLU A 427 13.97 8.05 14.41
CA GLU A 427 14.57 8.94 13.42
C GLU A 427 13.67 9.06 12.18
N THR A 428 13.03 7.97 11.74
CA THR A 428 12.02 8.01 10.68
C THR A 428 10.73 8.70 11.14
N GLY A 429 10.34 8.54 12.41
CA GLY A 429 9.26 9.31 13.04
C GLY A 429 9.48 10.82 12.97
N ARG A 430 10.67 11.27 13.37
CA ARG A 430 11.10 12.68 13.29
C ARG A 430 11.11 13.18 11.86
N PHE A 431 11.68 12.39 10.94
CA PHE A 431 11.67 12.73 9.51
C PHE A 431 10.24 12.94 8.99
N MET A 432 9.32 12.01 9.26
CA MET A 432 7.92 12.15 8.85
C MET A 432 7.28 13.41 9.45
N TRP A 433 7.49 13.69 10.74
CA TRP A 433 6.96 14.89 11.39
C TRP A 433 7.51 16.18 10.77
N GLU A 434 8.82 16.25 10.51
CA GLU A 434 9.44 17.42 9.84
C GLU A 434 8.83 17.68 8.47
N LEU A 435 8.53 16.63 7.70
CA LEU A 435 7.85 16.77 6.41
C LEU A 435 6.41 17.24 6.57
N ILE A 436 5.64 16.63 7.47
CA ILE A 436 4.24 17.01 7.74
C ILE A 436 4.19 18.50 8.10
N LYS A 437 4.89 18.88 9.16
CA LYS A 437 4.96 20.25 9.68
C LYS A 437 5.33 21.32 8.65
N LYS A 438 6.11 20.95 7.62
CA LYS A 438 6.62 21.90 6.62
C LYS A 438 5.78 21.96 5.35
N TYR A 439 5.13 20.87 4.96
CA TYR A 439 4.50 20.75 3.64
C TYR A 439 2.98 20.50 3.69
N THR A 440 2.39 20.50 4.88
CA THR A 440 0.95 20.51 5.11
C THR A 440 0.58 21.71 5.96
#